data_AF-A0A7X8V601-F1
#
_entry.id   AF-A0A7X8V601-F1
#
_cell.length_a   1.000
_cell.length_b   1.000
_cell.length_c   1.000
_cell.angle_alpha   90.00
_cell.angle_beta   90.00
_cell.angle_gamma   90.00
#
_symmetry.space_group_name_H-M   'P 1'
#
loop_
_entity.id
_entity.type
_entity.pdbx_description
1 polymer ?
#
loop_
_entity_poly.entity_id
_entity_poly.type
_entity_poly.pdbx_seq_one_letter_code
_entity_poly.pdbx_strand_id
1 'polypeptide(L)'
;VVADEVRALAEQTTQSTIQITQMISEIQKETKSAVEAMESGTRAVEEGAALAIQANEAFEAILSSINQTVQTIQEIAAASQEQAASSEEMSSTMEGVEEIASRNAIGAQQVASAAEQQRQTMENLAKSAMELVDMADLLTALVGRFKVVSDFQRCWRYWDCNYIECPAYQSKEEKCWLIANTLGRDGIPMGSVMEKRARCHQCDVFKINTLVEEELGQGQEEELEEQSVS
;
A
#
# COMPACT_ATOMS: atom_id res chain seq x y z
N VAL A 1 114.77 94.42 6.35
CA VAL A 1 114.26 93.92 7.66
C VAL A 1 112.75 94.08 7.77
N VAL A 2 112.18 95.28 7.99
CA VAL A 2 110.70 95.43 8.11
C VAL A 2 109.96 95.06 6.81
N ALA A 3 110.50 95.41 5.65
CA ALA A 3 109.89 95.07 4.35
C ALA A 3 109.90 93.56 4.05
N ASP A 4 110.96 92.85 4.45
CA ASP A 4 111.07 91.40 4.26
C ASP A 4 110.10 90.64 5.18
N GLU A 5 109.91 91.14 6.41
CA GLU A 5 108.95 90.59 7.36
C GLU A 5 107.50 90.78 6.91
N VAL A 6 107.17 91.96 6.35
CA VAL A 6 105.85 92.23 5.75
C VAL A 6 105.60 91.33 4.53
N ARG A 7 106.64 91.06 3.71
CA ARG A 7 106.53 90.15 2.57
C ARG A 7 106.28 88.71 3.03
N ALA A 8 107.00 88.24 4.04
CA ALA A 8 106.80 86.91 4.63
C ALA A 8 105.39 86.75 5.24
N LEU A 9 104.90 87.78 5.95
CA LEU A 9 103.53 87.79 6.51
C LEU A 9 102.46 87.77 5.41
N ALA A 10 102.68 88.52 4.32
CA ALA A 10 101.76 88.55 3.18
C ALA A 10 101.70 87.21 2.44
N GLU A 11 102.85 86.55 2.23
CA GLU A 11 102.95 85.21 1.63
C GLU A 11 102.21 84.17 2.51
N GLN A 12 102.45 84.21 3.83
CA GLN A 12 101.80 83.31 4.79
C GLN A 12 100.28 83.56 4.89
N THR A 13 99.86 84.83 4.80
CA THR A 13 98.44 85.21 4.75
C THR A 13 97.80 84.67 3.48
N THR A 14 98.47 84.82 2.33
CA THR A 14 98.00 84.31 1.03
C THR A 14 97.85 82.79 1.06
N GLN A 15 98.85 82.07 1.59
CA GLN A 15 98.79 80.62 1.75
C GLN A 15 97.63 80.18 2.66
N SER A 16 97.39 80.90 3.76
CA SER A 16 96.27 80.64 4.67
C SER A 16 94.92 80.92 3.99
N THR A 17 94.81 81.97 3.18
CA THR A 17 93.59 82.26 2.40
C THR A 17 93.30 81.16 1.37
N ILE A 18 94.33 80.60 0.72
CA ILE A 18 94.17 79.46 -0.21
C ILE A 18 93.62 78.24 0.54
N GLN A 19 94.19 77.90 1.71
CA GLN A 19 93.70 76.78 2.54
C GLN A 19 92.25 76.98 3.01
N ILE A 20 91.89 78.20 3.44
CA ILE A 20 90.51 78.53 3.82
C ILE A 20 89.57 78.36 2.63
N THR A 21 89.96 78.82 1.44
CA THR A 21 89.15 78.67 0.22
C THR A 21 88.91 77.19 -0.12
N GLN A 22 89.93 76.35 0.07
CA GLN A 22 89.86 74.91 -0.16
C GLN A 22 88.92 74.23 0.84
N MET A 23 89.03 74.55 2.14
CA MET A 23 88.10 74.06 3.16
C MET A 23 86.66 74.49 2.91
N ILE A 24 86.43 75.75 2.50
CA ILE A 24 85.09 76.23 2.14
C ILE A 24 84.53 75.44 0.95
N SER A 25 85.36 75.14 -0.06
CA SER A 25 84.95 74.33 -1.21
C SER A 25 84.57 72.90 -0.80
N GLU A 26 85.29 72.29 0.14
CA GLU A 26 84.97 70.97 0.69
C GLU A 26 83.66 71.00 1.49
N ILE A 27 83.49 71.98 2.39
CA ILE A 27 82.26 72.16 3.17
C ILE A 27 81.05 72.35 2.24
N GLN A 28 81.17 73.16 1.19
CA GLN A 28 80.09 73.35 0.22
C GLN A 28 79.75 72.05 -0.51
N LYS A 29 80.76 71.25 -0.87
CA LYS A 29 80.56 69.94 -1.50
C LYS A 29 79.85 68.96 -0.56
N GLU A 30 80.30 68.84 0.69
CA GLU A 30 79.64 67.98 1.69
C GLU A 30 78.22 68.45 2.00
N THR A 31 78.00 69.76 2.10
CA THR A 31 76.66 70.34 2.30
C THR A 31 75.73 69.96 1.15
N LYS A 32 76.21 70.03 -0.09
CA LYS A 32 75.43 69.60 -1.26
C LYS A 32 75.09 68.11 -1.19
N SER A 33 76.05 67.25 -0.86
CA SER A 33 75.79 65.81 -0.67
C SER A 33 74.78 65.53 0.44
N ALA A 34 74.84 66.28 1.55
CA ALA A 34 73.88 66.15 2.65
C ALA A 34 72.45 66.54 2.22
N VAL A 35 72.30 67.58 1.39
CA VAL A 35 71.01 67.97 0.81
C VAL A 35 70.48 66.89 -0.12
N GLU A 36 71.30 66.35 -1.02
CA GLU A 36 70.91 65.26 -1.92
C GLU A 36 70.48 63.99 -1.14
N ALA A 37 71.18 63.67 -0.05
CA ALA A 37 70.82 62.56 0.84
C ALA A 37 69.50 62.82 1.58
N MET A 38 69.26 64.06 2.07
CA MET A 38 67.97 64.43 2.67
C MET A 38 66.84 64.32 1.66
N GLU A 39 66.99 64.83 0.44
CA GLU A 39 65.97 64.71 -0.61
C GLU A 39 65.65 63.25 -0.94
N SER A 40 66.67 62.39 -1.00
CA SER A 40 66.45 60.96 -1.18
C SER A 40 65.74 60.32 0.02
N GLY A 41 66.08 60.73 1.24
CA GLY A 41 65.42 60.28 2.46
C GLY A 41 63.95 60.70 2.49
N THR A 42 63.63 61.94 2.10
CA THR A 42 62.26 62.43 1.99
C THR A 42 61.45 61.60 0.99
N ARG A 43 61.99 61.32 -0.20
CA ARG A 43 61.32 60.47 -1.19
C ARG A 43 61.05 59.05 -0.66
N ALA A 44 62.03 58.44 0.02
CA ALA A 44 61.86 57.11 0.60
C ALA A 44 60.77 57.09 1.69
N VAL A 45 60.66 58.16 2.50
CA VAL A 45 59.60 58.30 3.50
C VAL A 45 58.23 58.48 2.85
N GLU A 46 58.13 59.26 1.77
CA GLU A 46 56.88 59.43 1.01
C GLU A 46 56.41 58.11 0.38
N GLU A 47 57.31 57.35 -0.23
CA GLU A 47 57.02 56.01 -0.76
C GLU A 47 56.60 55.04 0.36
N GLY A 48 57.31 55.06 1.50
CA GLY A 48 56.97 54.25 2.67
C GLY A 48 55.59 54.58 3.23
N ALA A 49 55.22 55.87 3.28
CA ALA A 49 53.90 56.31 3.69
C ALA A 49 52.81 55.83 2.72
N ALA A 50 53.04 55.90 1.41
CA ALA A 50 52.12 55.40 0.41
C ALA A 50 51.90 53.87 0.53
N LEU A 51 52.97 53.11 0.76
CA LEU A 51 52.88 51.66 1.00
C LEU A 51 52.10 51.33 2.29
N ALA A 52 52.31 52.10 3.36
CA ALA A 52 51.57 51.93 4.61
C ALA A 52 50.06 52.17 4.44
N ILE A 53 49.68 53.15 3.61
CA ILE A 53 48.27 53.40 3.25
C ILE A 53 47.69 52.20 2.49
N GLN A 54 48.39 51.70 1.47
CA GLN A 54 47.93 50.52 0.71
C GLN A 54 47.80 49.27 1.59
N ALA A 55 48.73 49.08 2.54
CA ALA A 55 48.64 47.99 3.50
C ALA A 55 47.41 48.13 4.41
N ASN A 56 47.08 49.35 4.83
CA ASN A 56 45.89 49.62 5.63
C ASN A 56 44.61 49.29 4.85
N GLU A 57 44.50 49.75 3.60
CA GLU A 57 43.36 49.43 2.72
C GLU A 57 43.18 47.90 2.53
N ALA A 58 44.29 47.18 2.35
CA ALA A 58 44.26 45.72 2.26
C ALA A 58 43.75 45.06 3.56
N PHE A 59 44.18 45.55 4.72
CA PHE A 59 43.70 45.05 6.01
C PHE A 59 42.21 45.38 6.25
N GLU A 60 41.72 46.54 5.83
CA GLU A 60 40.31 46.87 5.88
C GLU A 60 39.47 45.92 5.00
N ALA A 61 39.94 45.59 3.80
CA ALA A 61 39.28 44.62 2.92
C ALA A 61 39.26 43.20 3.53
N ILE A 62 40.36 42.78 4.17
CA ILE A 62 40.43 41.52 4.91
C ILE A 62 39.41 41.51 6.06
N LEU A 63 39.35 42.58 6.86
CA LEU A 63 38.39 42.72 7.95
C LEU A 63 36.93 42.62 7.46
N SER A 64 36.61 43.29 6.36
CA SER A 64 35.29 43.21 5.73
C SER A 64 34.94 41.76 5.33
N SER A 65 35.89 41.06 4.70
CA SER A 65 35.72 39.67 4.27
C SER A 65 35.54 38.71 5.46
N ILE A 66 36.28 38.93 6.55
CA ILE A 66 36.13 38.17 7.79
C ILE A 66 34.74 38.38 8.39
N ASN A 67 34.26 39.63 8.46
CA ASN A 67 32.91 39.92 8.96
C ASN A 67 31.82 39.23 8.13
N GLN A 68 31.94 39.22 6.81
CA GLN A 68 31.02 38.50 5.93
C GLN A 68 31.06 36.98 6.19
N THR A 69 32.26 36.44 6.42
CA THR A 69 32.44 35.02 6.75
C THR A 69 31.76 34.67 8.07
N VAL A 70 31.92 35.51 9.09
CA VAL A 70 31.25 35.34 10.39
C VAL A 70 29.73 35.36 10.24
N GLN A 71 29.18 36.29 9.47
CA GLN A 71 27.74 36.34 9.21
C GLN A 71 27.24 35.05 8.52
N THR A 72 27.97 34.58 7.51
CA THR A 72 27.63 33.34 6.80
C THR A 72 27.65 32.12 7.74
N ILE A 73 28.62 32.06 8.66
CA ILE A 73 28.69 31.00 9.68
C ILE A 73 27.48 31.05 10.62
N GLN A 74 27.01 32.24 11.00
CA GLN A 74 25.81 32.39 11.83
C GLN A 74 24.55 31.91 11.10
N GLU A 75 24.42 32.21 9.80
CA GLU A 75 23.32 31.72 8.96
C GLU A 75 23.35 30.19 8.83
N ILE A 76 24.54 29.60 8.63
CA ILE A 76 24.70 28.13 8.60
C ILE A 76 24.30 27.49 9.94
N ALA A 77 24.70 28.11 11.06
CA ALA A 77 24.35 27.61 12.39
C ALA A 77 22.83 27.64 12.63
N ALA A 78 22.15 28.71 12.21
CA ALA A 78 20.70 28.82 12.28
C ALA A 78 20.01 27.76 11.40
N ALA A 79 20.45 27.58 10.15
CA ALA A 79 19.92 26.57 9.25
C ALA A 79 20.14 25.14 9.79
N SER A 80 21.29 24.89 10.43
CA SER A 80 21.59 23.60 11.07
C SER A 80 20.68 23.31 12.27
N GLN A 81 20.31 24.33 13.04
CA GLN A 81 19.34 24.19 14.13
C GLN A 81 17.93 23.88 13.60
N GLU A 82 17.51 24.54 12.51
CA GLU A 82 16.24 24.24 11.85
C GLU A 82 16.22 22.81 11.29
N GLN A 83 17.30 22.37 10.65
CA GLN A 83 17.43 20.99 10.16
C GLN A 83 17.36 19.96 11.29
N ALA A 84 17.97 20.24 12.46
CA ALA A 84 17.89 19.37 13.61
C ALA A 84 16.43 19.24 14.11
N ALA A 85 15.72 20.37 14.24
CA ALA A 85 14.31 20.37 14.64
C ALA A 85 13.42 19.61 13.64
N SER A 86 13.59 19.82 12.34
CA SER A 86 12.85 19.07 11.31
C SER A 86 13.17 17.58 11.33
N SER A 87 14.40 17.19 11.68
CA SER A 87 14.80 15.79 11.79
C SER A 87 14.12 15.11 12.99
N GLU A 88 13.99 15.81 14.12
CA GLU A 88 13.24 15.34 15.29
C GLU A 88 11.74 15.16 14.97
N GLU A 89 11.13 16.13 14.28
CA GLU A 89 9.73 16.04 13.81
C GLU A 89 9.53 14.85 12.85
N MET A 90 10.46 14.64 11.93
CA MET A 90 10.44 13.49 11.02
C MET A 90 10.52 12.17 11.79
N SER A 91 11.38 12.08 12.80
CA SER A 91 11.49 10.89 13.65
C SER A 91 10.16 10.60 14.36
N SER A 92 9.55 11.61 14.96
CA SER A 92 8.24 11.47 15.62
C SER A 92 7.14 11.06 14.64
N THR A 93 7.16 11.61 13.43
CA THR A 93 6.22 11.22 12.37
C THR A 93 6.39 9.74 11.99
N MET A 94 7.64 9.26 11.91
CA MET A 94 7.93 7.86 11.60
C MET A 94 7.48 6.89 12.69
N GLU A 95 7.57 7.28 13.96
CA GLU A 95 6.97 6.52 15.08
C GLU A 95 5.45 6.39 14.91
N GLY A 96 4.78 7.47 14.48
CA GLY A 96 3.34 7.43 14.17
C GLY A 96 3.00 6.51 12.99
N VAL A 97 3.84 6.48 11.96
CA VAL A 97 3.68 5.55 10.82
C VAL A 97 3.86 4.11 11.27
N GLU A 98 4.85 3.83 12.13
CA GLU A 98 5.05 2.50 12.72
C GLU A 98 3.81 2.04 13.51
N GLU A 99 3.23 2.92 14.33
CA GLU A 99 2.03 2.62 15.10
C GLU A 99 0.84 2.30 14.18
N ILE A 100 0.64 3.08 13.11
CA ILE A 100 -0.42 2.84 12.12
C ILE A 100 -0.19 1.50 11.41
N ALA A 101 1.04 1.21 10.99
CA ALA A 101 1.38 -0.05 10.34
C ALA A 101 1.11 -1.26 11.26
N SER A 102 1.47 -1.15 12.54
CA SER A 102 1.17 -2.16 13.56
C SER A 102 -0.33 -2.38 13.74
N ARG A 103 -1.12 -1.29 13.85
CA ARG A 103 -2.58 -1.38 13.93
C ARG A 103 -3.20 -2.01 12.68
N ASN A 104 -2.69 -1.69 11.50
CA ASN A 104 -3.15 -2.29 10.24
C ASN A 104 -2.85 -3.79 10.20
N ALA A 105 -1.68 -4.23 10.66
CA ALA A 105 -1.34 -5.65 10.74
C ALA A 105 -2.27 -6.41 11.70
N ILE A 106 -2.56 -5.82 12.87
CA ILE A 106 -3.54 -6.37 13.83
C ILE A 106 -4.93 -6.44 13.20
N GLY A 107 -5.38 -5.38 12.53
CA GLY A 107 -6.66 -5.33 11.83
C GLY A 107 -6.78 -6.39 10.73
N ALA A 108 -5.74 -6.57 9.93
CA ALA A 108 -5.68 -7.62 8.91
C ALA A 108 -5.80 -9.02 9.53
N GLN A 109 -5.14 -9.27 10.66
CA GLN A 109 -5.25 -10.53 11.38
C GLN A 109 -6.67 -10.77 11.93
N GLN A 110 -7.32 -9.73 12.43
CA GLN A 110 -8.71 -9.80 12.89
C GLN A 110 -9.67 -10.11 11.74
N VAL A 111 -9.49 -9.46 10.58
CA VAL A 111 -10.29 -9.74 9.37
C VAL A 111 -10.08 -11.17 8.89
N ALA A 112 -8.85 -11.68 8.87
CA ALA A 112 -8.56 -13.05 8.50
C ALA A 112 -9.25 -14.06 9.44
N SER A 113 -9.22 -13.80 10.76
CA SER A 113 -9.92 -14.60 11.76
C SER A 113 -11.44 -14.58 11.56
N ALA A 114 -12.03 -13.41 11.31
CA ALA A 114 -13.46 -13.26 11.05
C ALA A 114 -13.89 -13.98 9.77
N ALA A 115 -13.07 -13.91 8.71
CA ALA A 115 -13.32 -14.62 7.47
C ALA A 115 -13.31 -16.15 7.67
N GLU A 116 -12.41 -16.67 8.50
CA GLU A 116 -12.36 -18.09 8.85
C GLU A 116 -13.59 -18.53 9.66
N GLN A 117 -14.01 -17.72 10.64
CA GLN A 117 -15.25 -17.97 11.39
C GLN A 117 -16.49 -17.94 10.48
N GLN A 118 -16.51 -17.02 9.51
CA GLN A 118 -17.57 -16.93 8.52
C GLN A 118 -17.59 -18.17 7.62
N ARG A 119 -16.42 -18.63 7.15
CA ARG A 119 -16.27 -19.86 6.37
C ARG A 119 -16.87 -21.05 7.11
N GLN A 120 -16.52 -21.22 8.38
CA GLN A 120 -17.07 -22.30 9.21
C GLN A 120 -18.59 -22.21 9.38
N THR A 121 -19.11 -21.00 9.54
CA THR A 121 -20.55 -20.75 9.65
C THR A 121 -21.27 -21.14 8.36
N MET A 122 -20.69 -20.82 7.20
CA MET A 122 -21.24 -21.18 5.89
C MET A 122 -21.24 -22.70 5.65
N GLU A 123 -20.21 -23.42 6.11
CA GLU A 123 -20.19 -24.89 6.09
C GLU A 123 -21.32 -25.49 6.92
N ASN A 124 -21.52 -24.97 8.14
CA ASN A 124 -22.60 -25.43 9.02
C ASN A 124 -23.98 -25.13 8.41
N LEU A 125 -24.13 -23.98 7.75
CA LEU A 125 -25.36 -23.62 7.06
C LEU A 125 -25.64 -24.57 5.89
N ALA A 126 -24.63 -24.86 5.07
CA ALA A 126 -24.75 -25.81 3.96
C ALA A 126 -25.16 -27.21 4.45
N LYS A 127 -24.55 -27.68 5.55
CA LYS A 127 -24.93 -28.95 6.19
C LYS A 127 -26.38 -28.93 6.66
N SER A 128 -26.80 -27.87 7.35
CA SER A 128 -28.18 -27.73 7.84
C SER A 128 -29.19 -27.70 6.69
N ALA A 129 -28.84 -27.08 5.56
CA ALA A 129 -29.68 -27.07 4.36
C ALA A 129 -29.83 -28.48 3.76
N MET A 130 -28.75 -29.29 3.73
CA MET A 130 -28.83 -30.69 3.30
C MET A 130 -29.74 -31.51 4.22
N GLU A 131 -29.63 -31.35 5.54
CA GLU A 131 -30.50 -32.02 6.51
C GLU A 131 -31.99 -31.66 6.31
N LEU A 132 -32.29 -30.40 5.96
CA LEU A 132 -33.66 -29.97 5.64
C LEU A 132 -34.19 -30.60 4.34
N VAL A 133 -33.35 -30.76 3.32
CA VAL A 133 -33.73 -31.45 2.07
C VAL A 133 -34.05 -32.92 2.36
N ASP A 134 -33.20 -33.60 3.11
CA ASP A 134 -33.43 -35.00 3.50
C ASP A 134 -34.74 -35.17 4.28
N MET A 135 -35.05 -34.22 5.18
CA MET A 135 -36.31 -34.21 5.93
C MET A 135 -37.52 -34.00 5.01
N ALA A 136 -37.42 -33.08 4.03
CA ALA A 136 -38.49 -32.82 3.07
C ALA A 136 -38.77 -34.04 2.18
N ASP A 137 -37.74 -34.76 1.75
CA ASP A 137 -37.86 -36.01 1.00
C ASP A 137 -38.54 -37.11 1.83
N LEU A 138 -38.15 -37.24 3.10
CA LEU A 138 -38.77 -38.18 4.03
C LEU A 138 -40.26 -37.88 4.24
N LEU A 139 -40.61 -36.61 4.48
CA LEU A 139 -42.00 -36.19 4.66
C LEU A 139 -42.81 -36.42 3.38
N THR A 140 -42.27 -36.08 2.21
CA THR A 140 -42.91 -36.34 0.90
C THR A 140 -43.18 -37.84 0.70
N ALA A 141 -42.22 -38.69 1.09
CA ALA A 141 -42.37 -40.14 1.05
C ALA A 141 -43.48 -40.64 1.99
N LEU A 142 -43.56 -40.09 3.21
CA LEU A 142 -44.59 -40.43 4.19
C LEU A 142 -45.99 -39.98 3.76
N VAL A 143 -46.15 -38.76 3.24
CA VAL A 143 -47.44 -38.24 2.75
C VAL A 143 -47.95 -39.06 1.56
N GLY A 144 -47.06 -39.47 0.64
CA GLY A 144 -47.42 -40.37 -0.48
C GLY A 144 -48.03 -41.71 -0.03
N ARG A 145 -47.73 -42.15 1.21
CA ARG A 145 -48.36 -43.34 1.81
C ARG A 145 -49.85 -43.13 2.08
N PHE A 146 -50.28 -41.93 2.44
CA PHE A 146 -51.66 -41.64 2.88
C PHE A 146 -52.60 -41.13 1.78
N LYS A 147 -52.12 -40.75 0.59
CA LYS A 147 -53.00 -40.40 -0.55
C LYS A 147 -53.85 -41.60 -0.98
N VAL A 148 -55.14 -41.64 -0.67
CA VAL A 148 -56.09 -42.70 -1.11
C VAL A 148 -57.01 -42.10 -2.17
N VAL A 149 -57.15 -42.77 -3.31
CA VAL A 149 -58.10 -42.43 -4.37
C VAL A 149 -59.40 -43.18 -4.09
N SER A 150 -60.56 -42.54 -4.24
CA SER A 150 -61.89 -43.10 -3.96
C SER A 150 -62.16 -44.40 -4.73
N ASP A 151 -61.69 -44.50 -5.98
CA ASP A 151 -61.83 -45.67 -6.86
C ASP A 151 -60.51 -46.45 -7.03
N PHE A 152 -59.87 -46.78 -5.92
CA PHE A 152 -58.58 -47.48 -5.92
C PHE A 152 -58.64 -48.83 -6.69
N GLN A 153 -57.88 -48.92 -7.78
CA GLN A 153 -57.73 -50.10 -8.62
C GLN A 153 -56.69 -51.06 -8.04
N ARG A 154 -57.15 -52.17 -7.46
CA ARG A 154 -56.24 -53.21 -6.97
C ARG A 154 -55.60 -53.96 -8.14
N CYS A 155 -54.30 -54.24 -8.07
CA CYS A 155 -53.54 -54.74 -9.22
C CYS A 155 -54.04 -56.08 -9.77
N TRP A 156 -54.57 -56.96 -8.91
CA TRP A 156 -55.13 -58.24 -9.35
C TRP A 156 -56.50 -58.10 -10.02
N ARG A 157 -57.28 -57.07 -9.68
CA ARG A 157 -58.58 -56.82 -10.29
C ARG A 157 -58.42 -56.15 -11.65
N TYR A 158 -57.52 -55.18 -11.74
CA TYR A 158 -57.25 -54.47 -12.99
C TYR A 158 -56.65 -55.38 -14.08
N TRP A 159 -55.75 -56.29 -13.69
CA TRP A 159 -55.09 -57.20 -14.62
C TRP A 159 -55.72 -58.59 -14.73
N ASP A 160 -56.85 -58.85 -14.05
CA ASP A 160 -57.48 -60.17 -13.93
C ASP A 160 -56.46 -61.28 -13.56
N CYS A 161 -55.65 -61.01 -12.53
CA CYS A 161 -54.52 -61.84 -12.13
C CYS A 161 -54.91 -62.84 -11.03
N ASN A 162 -54.60 -64.12 -11.24
CA ASN A 162 -54.94 -65.23 -10.33
C ASN A 162 -53.75 -65.75 -9.50
N TYR A 163 -52.70 -64.95 -9.30
CA TYR A 163 -51.59 -65.32 -8.41
C TYR A 163 -51.98 -65.14 -6.95
N ILE A 164 -52.71 -66.12 -6.40
CA ILE A 164 -53.21 -66.10 -5.01
C ILE A 164 -52.10 -66.06 -3.95
N GLU A 165 -50.90 -66.55 -4.29
CA GLU A 165 -49.70 -66.51 -3.44
C GLU A 165 -49.03 -65.12 -3.41
N CYS A 166 -49.48 -64.17 -4.23
CA CYS A 166 -48.91 -62.83 -4.27
C CYS A 166 -49.23 -62.10 -2.95
N PRO A 167 -48.22 -61.53 -2.24
CA PRO A 167 -48.45 -60.78 -1.00
C PRO A 167 -49.42 -59.59 -1.12
N ALA A 168 -49.68 -59.09 -2.33
CA ALA A 168 -50.68 -58.05 -2.56
C ALA A 168 -52.11 -58.60 -2.63
N TYR A 169 -52.31 -59.86 -3.05
CA TYR A 169 -53.63 -60.43 -3.29
C TYR A 169 -54.48 -60.39 -2.01
N GLN A 170 -55.59 -59.66 -2.05
CA GLN A 170 -56.49 -59.42 -0.91
C GLN A 170 -55.80 -58.84 0.35
N SER A 171 -54.65 -58.17 0.21
CA SER A 171 -53.99 -57.50 1.33
C SER A 171 -54.81 -56.33 1.89
N LYS A 172 -54.62 -56.06 3.18
CA LYS A 172 -55.15 -54.85 3.86
C LYS A 172 -54.51 -53.57 3.33
N GLU A 173 -53.26 -53.64 2.88
CA GLU A 173 -52.60 -52.55 2.17
C GLU A 173 -53.03 -52.62 0.70
N GLU A 174 -53.77 -51.61 0.24
CA GLU A 174 -54.34 -51.62 -1.12
C GLU A 174 -53.26 -51.30 -2.16
N LYS A 175 -52.28 -50.47 -1.77
CA LYS A 175 -51.17 -50.05 -2.61
C LYS A 175 -50.17 -51.17 -2.73
N CYS A 176 -50.26 -51.94 -3.82
CA CYS A 176 -49.33 -53.04 -4.07
C CYS A 176 -47.88 -52.54 -3.96
N TRP A 177 -47.57 -51.30 -4.37
CA TRP A 177 -46.22 -50.72 -4.29
C TRP A 177 -45.67 -50.50 -2.88
N LEU A 178 -46.50 -50.60 -1.82
CA LEU A 178 -46.08 -50.54 -0.43
C LEU A 178 -45.84 -51.91 0.21
N ILE A 179 -46.06 -53.01 -0.53
CA ILE A 179 -45.89 -54.39 -0.06
C ILE A 179 -44.63 -54.98 -0.69
N ALA A 180 -43.70 -55.53 0.12
CA ALA A 180 -42.51 -56.19 -0.44
C ALA A 180 -42.88 -57.53 -1.14
N ASN A 181 -42.05 -57.97 -2.09
CA ASN A 181 -42.15 -59.27 -2.76
C ASN A 181 -43.47 -59.54 -3.50
N THR A 182 -44.18 -58.50 -3.92
CA THR A 182 -45.31 -58.66 -4.84
C THR A 182 -44.85 -59.25 -6.17
N LEU A 183 -45.65 -60.12 -6.75
CA LEU A 183 -45.35 -60.78 -8.02
C LEU A 183 -45.68 -59.85 -9.20
N GLY A 184 -44.76 -59.77 -10.17
CA GLY A 184 -45.00 -59.11 -11.45
C GLY A 184 -45.99 -59.90 -12.32
N ARG A 185 -46.29 -59.37 -13.52
CA ARG A 185 -47.12 -60.08 -14.52
C ARG A 185 -46.51 -61.40 -14.98
N ASP A 186 -45.19 -61.50 -14.90
CA ASP A 186 -44.38 -62.68 -15.18
C ASP A 186 -44.35 -63.68 -14.00
N GLY A 187 -44.98 -63.36 -12.87
CA GLY A 187 -44.96 -64.18 -11.66
C GLY A 187 -43.66 -64.06 -10.84
N ILE A 188 -42.75 -63.15 -11.20
CA ILE A 188 -41.46 -62.99 -10.52
C ILE A 188 -41.61 -61.99 -9.35
N PRO A 189 -41.06 -62.29 -8.14
CA PRO A 189 -41.07 -61.34 -7.03
C PRO A 189 -40.29 -60.05 -7.34
N MET A 190 -40.91 -58.90 -7.10
CA MET A 190 -40.33 -57.58 -7.41
C MET A 190 -39.38 -57.01 -6.34
N GLY A 191 -38.97 -57.80 -5.36
CA GLY A 191 -38.03 -57.41 -4.30
C GLY A 191 -38.62 -56.45 -3.26
N SER A 192 -37.77 -55.62 -2.66
CA SER A 192 -38.16 -54.66 -1.62
C SER A 192 -39.07 -53.55 -2.16
N VAL A 193 -39.77 -52.86 -1.25
CA VAL A 193 -40.62 -51.70 -1.59
C VAL A 193 -39.82 -50.63 -2.36
N MET A 194 -38.57 -50.36 -1.97
CA MET A 194 -37.74 -49.34 -2.63
C MET A 194 -37.32 -49.76 -4.04
N GLU A 195 -36.84 -50.98 -4.22
CA GLU A 195 -36.42 -51.51 -5.54
C GLU A 195 -37.58 -51.58 -6.54
N LYS A 196 -38.78 -51.90 -6.04
CA LYS A 196 -39.99 -51.93 -6.85
C LYS A 196 -40.48 -50.51 -7.19
N ARG A 197 -40.40 -49.55 -6.26
CA ARG A 197 -40.90 -48.17 -6.45
C ARG A 197 -40.25 -47.49 -7.66
N ALA A 198 -38.98 -47.78 -7.94
CA ALA A 198 -38.28 -47.29 -9.13
C ALA A 198 -38.96 -47.67 -10.47
N ARG A 199 -39.69 -48.79 -10.51
CA ARG A 199 -40.40 -49.28 -11.70
C ARG A 199 -41.91 -49.03 -11.67
N CYS A 200 -42.42 -48.48 -10.57
CA CYS A 200 -43.86 -48.29 -10.40
C CYS A 200 -44.45 -47.29 -11.39
N HIS A 201 -43.71 -46.26 -11.80
CA HIS A 201 -44.17 -45.29 -12.82
C HIS A 201 -44.48 -45.92 -14.18
N GLN A 202 -43.98 -47.12 -14.46
CA GLN A 202 -44.25 -47.86 -15.69
C GLN A 202 -45.48 -48.79 -15.57
N CYS A 203 -46.05 -48.95 -14.38
CA CYS A 203 -47.19 -49.82 -14.12
C CYS A 203 -48.51 -49.06 -14.23
N ASP A 204 -49.44 -49.54 -15.05
CA ASP A 204 -50.75 -48.88 -15.27
C ASP A 204 -51.59 -48.79 -13.99
N VAL A 205 -51.50 -49.79 -13.12
CA VAL A 205 -52.17 -49.78 -11.80
C VAL A 205 -51.58 -48.71 -10.88
N PHE A 206 -50.28 -48.46 -10.96
CA PHE A 206 -49.68 -47.38 -10.19
C PHE A 206 -50.12 -46.03 -10.76
N LYS A 207 -50.07 -45.85 -12.09
CA LYS A 207 -50.53 -44.63 -12.76
C LYS A 207 -51.97 -44.32 -12.39
N ILE A 208 -52.92 -45.20 -12.68
CA ILE A 208 -54.36 -44.95 -12.46
C ILE A 208 -54.70 -44.59 -11.01
N ASN A 209 -53.95 -45.11 -10.03
CA ASN A 209 -54.15 -44.84 -8.60
C ASN A 209 -53.30 -43.68 -8.05
N THR A 210 -52.47 -43.06 -8.87
CA THR A 210 -51.64 -41.92 -8.47
C THR A 210 -51.87 -40.69 -9.33
N LEU A 211 -52.63 -40.81 -10.42
CA LEU A 211 -53.21 -39.71 -11.17
C LEU A 211 -54.12 -38.87 -10.27
N VAL A 212 -53.91 -37.56 -10.28
CA VAL A 212 -54.72 -36.57 -9.56
C VAL A 212 -55.93 -36.24 -10.44
N GLU A 213 -57.12 -36.06 -9.84
CA GLU A 213 -58.39 -35.77 -10.54
C GLU A 213 -58.34 -34.59 -11.55
N GLU A 214 -57.32 -33.74 -11.47
CA GLU A 214 -57.09 -32.62 -12.41
C GLU A 214 -56.85 -33.07 -13.87
N GLU A 215 -56.38 -34.30 -14.13
CA GLU A 215 -56.20 -34.79 -15.52
C GLU A 215 -57.49 -35.36 -16.14
N LEU A 216 -58.53 -35.66 -15.35
CA LEU A 216 -59.80 -36.18 -15.85
C LEU A 216 -60.76 -35.08 -16.32
N GLY A 217 -60.57 -33.84 -15.86
CA GLY A 217 -61.37 -32.68 -16.27
C GLY A 217 -60.98 -32.09 -17.63
N GLN A 218 -59.72 -32.25 -18.05
CA GLN A 218 -59.22 -31.68 -19.31
C GLN A 218 -59.65 -32.48 -20.54
N GLY A 219 -59.93 -33.79 -20.41
CA GLY A 219 -60.40 -34.62 -21.51
C GLY A 219 -61.86 -34.40 -21.92
N GLN A 220 -62.69 -33.79 -21.04
CA GLN A 220 -64.09 -33.48 -21.37
C GLN A 220 -64.27 -32.11 -22.03
N GLU A 221 -63.31 -31.18 -21.88
CA GLU A 221 -63.33 -29.89 -22.60
C GLU A 221 -62.93 -30.05 -24.08
N GLU A 222 -62.01 -30.95 -24.42
CA GLU A 222 -61.63 -31.22 -25.82
C GLU A 222 -62.75 -31.88 -26.65
N GLU A 223 -63.58 -32.76 -26.06
CA GLU A 223 -64.73 -33.38 -26.78
C GLU A 223 -65.89 -32.39 -27.04
N LEU A 224 -66.02 -31.33 -26.24
CA LEU A 224 -67.04 -30.28 -26.45
C LEU A 224 -66.60 -29.25 -27.50
N GLU A 225 -65.30 -29.01 -27.67
CA GLU A 225 -64.80 -28.14 -28.75
C GLU A 225 -64.91 -28.81 -30.13
N GLU A 226 -64.68 -30.13 -30.26
CA GLU A 226 -64.82 -30.83 -31.54
C GLU A 226 -66.28 -30.94 -32.05
N GLN A 227 -67.28 -30.95 -31.16
CA GLN A 227 -68.70 -30.95 -31.56
C GLN A 227 -69.26 -29.55 -31.89
N SER A 228 -68.51 -28.48 -31.61
CA SER A 228 -68.91 -27.10 -31.92
C SER A 228 -68.46 -26.61 -33.30
N VAL A 229 -67.66 -27.42 -34.01
CA VAL A 229 -67.04 -27.08 -35.31
C VAL A 229 -67.56 -27.98 -36.46
N SER A 230 -68.65 -28.72 -36.25
CA SER A 230 -69.32 -29.54 -37.29
C SER A 230 -70.76 -29.10 -37.55
#